data_AF-A0A816HM63-F1
#
_entry.id   AF-A0A816HM63-F1
#
_cell.length_a   1.000
_cell.length_b   1.000
_cell.length_c   1.000
_cell.angle_alpha   90.00
_cell.angle_beta   90.00
_cell.angle_gamma   90.00
#
_symmetry.space_group_name_H-M   'P 1'
#
loop_
_entity.id
_entity.type
_entity.pdbx_description
1 polymer ?
#
loop_
_entity_poly.entity_id
_entity_poly.type
_entity_poly.pdbx_seq_one_letter_code
_entity_poly.pdbx_strand_id
1 'polypeptide(L)'
;MTSISISLTLIIFLTIQQVRANCQNETSGASFVYRRVCYFANWAAKRYDNISRLTPEDIDPFLCTHINFAFGKVLESLTIAPYEEDDLKGWTTSSKGMYERIIQLKETNPDLRVLLSVGGWTHASRGFNDVSKSAANMY
;
A
#
# COMPACT_ATOMS: atom_id res chain seq x y z
N MET A 1 24.08 -30.71 55.29
CA MET A 1 24.22 -29.26 54.96
C MET A 1 24.68 -28.98 53.53
N THR A 2 25.23 -29.97 52.80
CA THR A 2 25.73 -29.81 51.41
C THR A 2 24.64 -29.87 50.32
N SER A 3 23.56 -30.65 50.54
CA SER A 3 22.48 -30.85 49.56
C SER A 3 21.67 -29.58 49.24
N ILE A 4 21.37 -28.76 50.24
CA ILE A 4 20.61 -27.51 50.08
C ILE A 4 21.43 -26.47 49.28
N SER A 5 22.75 -26.45 49.50
CA SER A 5 23.68 -25.55 48.78
C SER A 5 23.72 -25.86 47.28
N ILE A 6 23.81 -27.15 46.92
CA ILE A 6 23.84 -27.61 45.52
C ILE A 6 22.52 -27.25 44.80
N SER A 7 21.38 -27.46 45.47
CA SER A 7 20.06 -27.12 44.93
C SER A 7 19.90 -25.62 44.64
N LEU A 8 20.37 -24.75 45.55
CA LEU A 8 20.30 -23.31 45.38
C LEU A 8 21.18 -22.82 44.21
N THR A 9 22.40 -23.36 44.06
CA THR A 9 23.26 -23.05 42.92
C THR A 9 22.66 -23.51 41.59
N LEU A 10 22.00 -24.68 41.54
CA LEU A 10 21.38 -25.19 40.31
C LEU A 10 20.20 -24.32 39.87
N ILE A 11 19.36 -23.87 40.82
CA ILE A 11 18.21 -22.98 40.55
C ILE A 11 18.69 -21.61 40.07
N ILE A 12 19.76 -21.06 40.67
CA ILE A 12 20.36 -19.79 40.22
C ILE A 12 20.94 -19.95 38.81
N PHE A 13 21.61 -21.08 38.51
CA PHE A 13 22.16 -21.32 37.18
C PHE A 13 21.06 -21.46 36.10
N LEU A 14 19.97 -22.17 36.41
CA LEU A 14 18.82 -22.34 35.53
C LEU A 14 18.07 -21.02 35.31
N THR A 15 17.86 -20.21 36.35
CA THR A 15 17.23 -18.89 36.21
C THR A 15 18.11 -17.93 35.40
N ILE A 16 19.44 -17.95 35.58
CA ILE A 16 20.38 -17.18 34.76
C ILE A 16 20.34 -17.64 33.29
N GLN A 17 20.22 -18.94 33.01
CA GLN A 17 20.07 -19.45 31.63
C GLN A 17 18.77 -18.98 30.98
N GLN A 18 17.65 -18.97 31.71
CA GLN A 18 16.36 -18.47 31.20
C GLN A 18 16.36 -16.94 31.00
N VAL A 19 17.01 -16.17 31.88
CA VAL A 19 17.16 -14.71 31.69
C VAL A 19 18.03 -14.38 30.46
N ARG A 20 19.06 -15.18 30.17
CA ARG A 20 19.90 -15.01 28.96
C ARG A 20 19.14 -15.31 27.66
N ALA A 21 18.22 -16.28 27.67
CA ALA A 21 17.41 -16.63 26.51
C ALA A 21 16.42 -15.50 26.10
N ASN A 22 15.95 -14.69 27.06
CA ASN A 22 15.05 -13.58 26.78
C ASN A 22 15.75 -12.34 26.16
N CYS A 23 17.06 -12.17 26.33
CA CYS A 23 17.79 -11.02 25.79
C CYS A 23 18.40 -11.24 24.39
N GLN A 24 18.23 -12.43 23.79
CA GLN A 24 18.77 -12.76 22.46
C GLN A 24 17.70 -12.75 21.35
N ASN A 25 16.44 -12.45 21.66
CA ASN A 25 15.33 -12.55 20.69
C ASN A 25 14.82 -11.21 20.13
N GLU A 26 15.58 -10.12 20.26
CA GLU A 26 15.25 -8.84 19.60
C GLU A 26 16.38 -8.27 18.73
N THR A 27 17.24 -9.12 18.18
CA THR A 27 17.81 -8.76 16.85
C THR A 27 16.74 -9.05 15.81
N SER A 28 15.73 -8.17 15.76
CA SER A 28 14.95 -8.01 14.55
C SER A 28 15.92 -7.53 13.48
N GLY A 29 16.54 -8.49 12.80
CA GLY A 29 17.23 -8.23 11.55
C GLY A 29 16.18 -7.67 10.62
N ALA A 30 16.07 -6.35 10.60
CA ALA A 30 15.19 -5.64 9.69
C ALA A 30 15.64 -6.03 8.28
N SER A 31 14.98 -7.04 7.72
CA SER A 31 15.20 -7.39 6.33
C SER A 31 14.67 -6.20 5.54
N PHE A 32 15.57 -5.55 4.81
CA PHE A 32 15.17 -4.45 3.93
C PHE A 32 14.36 -5.05 2.79
N VAL A 33 13.04 -5.06 2.93
CA VAL A 33 12.13 -5.47 1.87
C VAL A 33 12.14 -4.38 0.80
N TYR A 34 12.81 -4.66 -0.32
CA TYR A 34 12.81 -3.76 -1.47
C TYR A 34 11.39 -3.61 -2.01
N ARG A 35 10.96 -2.36 -2.23
CA ARG A 35 9.65 -2.06 -2.83
C ARG A 35 9.83 -1.54 -4.25
N ARG A 36 9.18 -2.19 -5.21
CA ARG A 36 9.03 -1.65 -6.56
C ARG A 36 7.66 -1.00 -6.68
N VAL A 37 7.64 0.33 -6.66
CA VAL A 37 6.41 1.13 -6.68
C VAL A 37 6.18 1.63 -8.11
N CYS A 38 5.08 1.21 -8.72
CA CYS A 38 4.72 1.55 -10.09
C CYS A 38 3.53 2.50 -10.12
N TYR A 39 3.56 3.50 -10.99
CA TYR A 39 2.41 4.36 -11.24
C TYR A 39 1.63 3.84 -12.44
N PHE A 40 0.34 3.57 -12.26
CA PHE A 40 -0.58 3.31 -13.36
C PHE A 40 -1.37 4.59 -13.66
N ALA A 41 -1.08 5.19 -14.80
CA ALA A 41 -1.76 6.38 -15.29
C ALA A 41 -3.01 6.01 -16.08
N ASN A 42 -4.21 6.35 -15.59
CA ASN A 42 -5.47 5.93 -16.21
C ASN A 42 -5.63 6.38 -17.67
N TRP A 43 -5.06 7.54 -18.05
CA TRP A 43 -5.08 8.05 -19.43
C TRP A 43 -4.27 7.19 -20.41
N ALA A 44 -3.42 6.26 -19.94
CA ALA A 44 -2.70 5.33 -20.81
C ALA A 44 -3.65 4.40 -21.58
N ALA A 45 -4.84 4.12 -21.04
CA ALA A 45 -5.85 3.31 -21.70
C ALA A 45 -6.52 4.03 -22.90
N LYS A 46 -6.41 5.35 -22.98
CA LYS A 46 -6.99 6.19 -24.04
C LYS A 46 -6.00 6.53 -25.16
N ARG A 47 -4.78 5.97 -25.13
CA ARG A 47 -3.78 6.19 -26.20
C ARG A 47 -4.23 5.55 -27.51
N TYR A 48 -3.94 6.24 -28.62
CA TYR A 48 -4.46 5.92 -29.95
C TYR A 48 -3.94 4.60 -30.53
N ASP A 49 -2.65 4.31 -30.34
CA ASP A 49 -2.01 3.12 -30.91
C ASP A 49 -2.11 1.94 -29.96
N ASN A 50 -2.42 0.76 -30.49
CA ASN A 50 -2.63 -0.47 -29.71
C ASN A 50 -1.36 -0.91 -28.98
N ILE A 51 -0.17 -0.63 -29.51
CA ILE A 51 1.12 -0.94 -28.87
C ILE A 51 1.39 0.01 -27.69
N SER A 52 0.86 1.23 -27.75
CA SER A 52 1.08 2.27 -26.73
C SER A 52 0.03 2.29 -25.62
N ARG A 53 -1.13 1.67 -25.88
CA ARG A 53 -2.26 1.56 -24.97
C ARG A 53 -1.94 0.58 -23.84
N LEU A 54 -2.26 0.97 -22.61
CA LEU A 54 -2.07 0.14 -21.43
C LEU A 54 -3.35 0.13 -20.60
N THR A 55 -3.95 -1.03 -20.42
CA THR A 55 -5.07 -1.26 -19.49
C THR A 55 -4.59 -2.05 -18.27
N PRO A 56 -5.39 -2.14 -17.19
CA PRO A 56 -5.01 -2.92 -16.01
C PRO A 56 -4.62 -4.38 -16.31
N GLU A 57 -5.27 -5.01 -17.29
CA GLU A 57 -5.03 -6.41 -17.68
C GLU A 57 -3.69 -6.63 -18.39
N ASP A 58 -3.09 -5.57 -18.93
CA ASP A 58 -1.77 -5.63 -19.56
C ASP A 58 -0.63 -5.63 -18.52
N ILE A 59 -0.93 -5.39 -17.23
CA ILE A 59 0.05 -5.31 -16.15
C ILE A 59 0.30 -6.71 -15.59
N ASP A 60 1.57 -7.13 -15.60
CA ASP A 60 2.01 -8.31 -14.86
C ASP A 60 1.83 -8.09 -13.33
N PRO A 61 0.96 -8.87 -12.65
CA PRO A 61 0.68 -8.72 -11.22
C PRO A 61 1.90 -8.89 -10.31
N PHE A 62 2.98 -9.53 -10.79
CA PHE A 62 4.21 -9.78 -10.03
C PHE A 62 5.33 -8.78 -10.34
N LEU A 63 5.13 -7.89 -11.32
CA LEU A 63 6.16 -6.93 -11.72
C LEU A 63 6.50 -5.94 -10.59
N CYS A 64 5.48 -5.46 -9.89
CA CYS A 64 5.56 -4.41 -8.88
C CYS A 64 5.11 -4.93 -7.52
N THR A 65 5.65 -4.39 -6.43
CA THR A 65 5.14 -4.69 -5.08
C THR A 65 4.00 -3.75 -4.69
N HIS A 66 4.00 -2.53 -5.24
CA HIS A 66 2.96 -1.53 -5.03
C HIS A 66 2.58 -0.89 -6.37
N ILE A 67 1.28 -0.67 -6.59
CA ILE A 67 0.75 0.13 -7.68
C ILE A 67 0.04 1.35 -7.11
N ASN A 68 0.49 2.52 -7.54
CA ASN A 68 -0.16 3.79 -7.30
C ASN A 68 -1.03 4.12 -8.52
N PHE A 69 -2.36 4.06 -8.36
CA PHE A 69 -3.28 4.50 -9.39
C PHE A 69 -3.26 6.04 -9.48
N ALA A 70 -2.93 6.56 -10.65
CA ALA A 70 -2.88 7.97 -10.97
C ALA A 70 -4.04 8.33 -11.91
N PHE A 71 -5.03 9.13 -11.49
CA PHE A 71 -5.17 9.79 -10.18
C PHE A 71 -6.63 9.78 -9.72
N GLY A 72 -6.85 10.11 -8.44
CA GLY A 72 -8.09 10.71 -7.95
C GLY A 72 -7.95 12.24 -7.82
N LYS A 73 -9.03 12.94 -7.49
CA LYS A 73 -9.03 14.40 -7.31
C LYS A 73 -9.72 14.83 -6.02
N VAL A 74 -9.40 16.03 -5.55
CA VAL A 74 -10.09 16.70 -4.44
C VAL A 74 -11.14 17.65 -5.02
N LEU A 75 -12.39 17.54 -4.57
CA LEU A 75 -13.45 18.46 -4.93
C LEU A 75 -13.40 19.72 -4.08
N GLU A 76 -14.09 20.78 -4.51
CA GLU A 76 -14.28 21.99 -3.70
C GLU A 76 -15.01 21.71 -2.38
N SER A 77 -15.79 20.63 -2.34
CA SER A 77 -16.41 20.09 -1.12
C SER A 77 -15.43 19.40 -0.16
N LEU A 78 -14.12 19.49 -0.41
CA LEU A 78 -13.05 18.88 0.39
C LEU A 78 -13.07 17.34 0.42
N THR A 79 -13.77 16.72 -0.52
CA THR A 79 -13.88 15.25 -0.61
C THR A 79 -13.06 14.69 -1.78
N ILE A 80 -12.63 13.43 -1.65
CA ILE A 80 -11.96 12.70 -2.73
C ILE A 80 -13.01 12.20 -3.73
N ALA A 81 -12.70 12.34 -5.02
CA ALA A 81 -13.52 11.89 -6.13
C ALA A 81 -12.67 11.19 -7.20
N PRO A 82 -13.27 10.36 -8.07
CA PRO A 82 -12.58 9.85 -9.24
C PRO A 82 -12.14 10.98 -10.18
N TYR A 83 -11.05 10.79 -10.92
CA TYR A 83 -10.64 11.79 -11.89
C TYR A 83 -11.59 11.79 -13.08
N GLU A 84 -11.91 10.60 -13.60
CA GLU A 84 -12.86 10.35 -14.70
C GLU A 84 -14.03 9.45 -14.26
N GLU A 85 -15.15 9.49 -14.98
CA GLU A 85 -16.27 8.58 -14.68
C GLU A 85 -15.93 7.10 -14.90
N ASP A 86 -15.07 6.80 -15.88
CA ASP A 86 -14.65 5.43 -16.22
C ASP A 86 -13.73 4.79 -15.17
N ASP A 87 -13.23 5.58 -14.21
CA ASP A 87 -12.50 5.06 -13.05
C ASP A 87 -13.44 4.26 -12.11
N LEU A 88 -14.69 4.70 -11.95
CA LEU A 88 -15.67 4.06 -11.06
C LEU A 88 -16.50 2.96 -11.73
N LYS A 89 -16.95 3.20 -12.97
CA LYS A 89 -17.86 2.30 -13.70
C LYS A 89 -17.36 2.10 -15.12
N GLY A 90 -17.51 0.91 -15.67
CA GLY A 90 -17.17 0.69 -17.07
C GLY A 90 -18.24 1.28 -18.01
N TRP A 91 -18.06 1.08 -19.32
CA TRP A 91 -18.95 1.60 -20.36
C TRP A 91 -20.41 1.09 -20.26
N THR A 92 -20.59 -0.15 -19.82
CA THR A 92 -21.89 -0.76 -19.55
C THR A 92 -22.11 -0.91 -18.04
N THR A 93 -23.37 -1.04 -17.63
CA THR A 93 -23.75 -1.28 -16.22
C THR A 93 -23.12 -2.53 -15.61
N SER A 94 -22.76 -3.50 -16.44
CA SER A 94 -22.11 -4.75 -16.01
C SER A 94 -20.59 -4.70 -16.09
N SER A 95 -20.01 -3.67 -16.70
CA SER A 95 -18.57 -3.54 -16.87
C SER A 95 -17.93 -2.77 -15.73
N LYS A 96 -16.76 -3.24 -15.31
CA LYS A 96 -16.01 -2.74 -14.16
C LYS A 96 -15.23 -1.47 -14.53
N GLY A 97 -15.20 -0.50 -13.61
CA GLY A 97 -14.34 0.69 -13.74
C GLY A 97 -12.86 0.36 -13.57
N MET A 98 -11.99 1.32 -13.90
CA MET A 98 -10.54 1.12 -13.81
C MET A 98 -10.05 0.80 -12.39
N TYR A 99 -10.67 1.37 -11.36
CA TYR A 99 -10.29 1.07 -9.97
C TYR A 99 -10.52 -0.39 -9.61
N GLU A 100 -11.68 -0.93 -9.98
CA GLU A 100 -11.98 -2.32 -9.66
C GLU A 100 -11.06 -3.27 -10.44
N ARG A 101 -10.76 -2.93 -11.71
CA ARG A 101 -9.88 -3.71 -12.59
C ARG A 101 -8.44 -3.75 -12.09
N ILE A 102 -7.89 -2.62 -11.62
CA ILE A 102 -6.53 -2.61 -11.05
C ILE A 102 -6.47 -3.38 -9.72
N ILE A 103 -7.53 -3.33 -8.91
CA ILE A 103 -7.61 -4.07 -7.63
C ILE A 103 -7.70 -5.58 -7.87
N GLN A 104 -8.35 -6.01 -8.96
CA GLN A 104 -8.46 -7.42 -9.35
C GLN A 104 -7.11 -8.11 -9.59
N LEU A 105 -6.04 -7.37 -9.91
CA LEU A 105 -4.69 -7.96 -10.00
C LEU A 105 -4.27 -8.65 -8.70
N LYS A 106 -4.85 -8.24 -7.56
CA LYS A 106 -4.63 -8.87 -6.25
C LYS A 106 -5.23 -10.27 -6.12
N GLU A 107 -6.18 -10.64 -6.97
CA GLU A 107 -6.69 -12.02 -7.02
C GLU A 107 -5.61 -12.98 -7.53
N THR A 108 -4.71 -12.49 -8.40
CA THR A 108 -3.55 -13.26 -8.88
C THR A 108 -2.35 -13.13 -7.95
N ASN A 109 -2.10 -11.93 -7.42
CA ASN A 109 -1.02 -11.66 -6.47
C ASN A 109 -1.56 -11.00 -5.18
N PRO A 110 -1.91 -11.78 -4.14
CA PRO A 110 -2.45 -11.24 -2.88
C PRO A 110 -1.52 -10.29 -2.12
N ASP A 111 -0.21 -10.39 -2.37
CA ASP A 111 0.80 -9.52 -1.73
C ASP A 111 0.89 -8.13 -2.38
N LEU A 112 0.34 -7.97 -3.58
CA LEU A 112 0.31 -6.69 -4.29
C LEU A 112 -0.49 -5.65 -3.50
N ARG A 113 0.11 -4.47 -3.31
CA ARG A 113 -0.54 -3.32 -2.69
C ARG A 113 -0.99 -2.35 -3.76
N VAL A 114 -2.24 -1.90 -3.69
CA VAL A 114 -2.80 -0.90 -4.59
C VAL A 114 -3.19 0.31 -3.76
N LEU A 115 -2.73 1.50 -4.16
CA LEU A 115 -3.01 2.77 -3.52
C LEU A 115 -3.57 3.76 -4.54
N LEU A 116 -4.46 4.64 -4.10
CA LEU A 116 -4.93 5.76 -4.92
C LEU A 116 -4.01 6.98 -4.69
N SER A 117 -3.37 7.46 -5.75
CA SER A 117 -2.73 8.76 -5.73
C SER A 117 -3.75 9.85 -6.04
N VAL A 118 -3.90 10.82 -5.16
CA VAL A 118 -4.78 11.98 -5.38
C VAL A 118 -3.93 13.16 -5.83
N GLY A 119 -4.34 13.87 -6.88
CA GLY A 119 -3.66 15.07 -7.36
C GLY A 119 -3.11 14.95 -8.78
N GLY A 120 -1.81 15.19 -8.94
CA GLY A 120 -1.15 15.29 -10.25
C GLY A 120 -1.09 16.72 -10.80
N TRP A 121 -0.28 16.93 -11.83
CA TRP A 121 0.00 18.25 -12.41
C TRP A 121 -1.26 19.01 -12.83
N THR A 122 -2.20 18.29 -13.46
CA THR A 122 -3.45 18.86 -14.00
C THR A 122 -4.48 19.19 -12.93
N HIS A 123 -4.39 18.61 -11.73
CA HIS A 123 -5.31 18.91 -10.63
C HIS A 123 -4.98 20.24 -9.94
N ALA A 124 -3.75 20.74 -10.12
CA ALA A 124 -3.22 21.93 -9.46
C ALA A 124 -3.32 21.86 -7.91
N SER A 125 -2.96 22.96 -7.22
CA SER A 125 -2.81 22.97 -5.77
C SER A 125 -4.06 23.42 -5.01
N ARG A 126 -5.10 23.95 -5.67
CA ARG A 126 -6.22 24.63 -4.99
C ARG A 126 -6.96 23.71 -4.02
N GLY A 127 -7.39 22.53 -4.47
CA GLY A 127 -8.08 21.56 -3.60
C GLY A 127 -7.23 21.12 -2.41
N PHE A 128 -5.93 20.88 -2.62
CA PHE A 128 -5.00 20.54 -1.54
C PHE A 128 -4.80 21.68 -0.54
N ASN A 129 -4.63 22.91 -1.03
CA ASN A 129 -4.52 24.09 -0.19
C ASN A 129 -5.77 24.25 0.67
N ASP A 130 -6.96 24.00 0.10
CA ASP A 130 -8.22 24.10 0.83
C ASP A 130 -8.35 23.01 1.90
N VAL A 131 -8.01 21.75 1.59
CA VAL A 131 -8.01 20.65 2.58
C VAL A 131 -6.99 20.89 3.69
N SER A 132 -5.79 21.41 3.39
CA SER A 132 -4.72 21.59 4.37
C SER A 132 -4.81 22.89 5.19
N LYS A 133 -5.80 23.75 4.92
CA LYS A 133 -5.92 25.08 5.57
C LYS A 133 -6.21 25.01 7.06
N SER A 134 -6.89 23.97 7.53
CA SER A 134 -7.21 23.82 8.94
C SER A 134 -7.42 22.34 9.30
N ALA A 135 -7.27 22.02 10.58
CA ALA A 135 -7.58 20.68 11.08
C ALA A 135 -9.03 20.29 10.77
N ALA A 136 -9.98 21.25 10.84
CA ALA A 136 -11.39 20.99 10.54
C ALA A 136 -11.64 20.56 9.09
N ASN A 137 -10.78 20.95 8.14
CA ASN A 137 -10.90 20.58 6.73
C ASN A 137 -10.36 19.17 6.43
N MET A 138 -9.67 18.54 7.39
CA MET A 138 -9.12 17.19 7.28
C MET A 138 -10.05 16.08 7.82
N TYR A 139 -11.19 16.45 8.42
CA TYR A 139 -12.13 15.52 9.06
C TYR A 139 -13.48 15.49 8.34
#